data_AF-A0A1B3ZI74-F1
#
_entry.id   AF-A0A1B3ZI74-F1
#
_cell.length_a   1.000
_cell.length_b   1.000
_cell.length_c   1.000
_cell.angle_alpha   90.00
_cell.angle_beta   90.00
_cell.angle_gamma   90.00
#
_symmetry.space_group_name_H-M   'P 1'
#
loop_
_entity.id
_entity.type
_entity.pdbx_description
1 polymer ?
#
loop_
_entity_poly.entity_id
_entity_poly.type
_entity_poly.pdbx_seq_one_letter_code
_entity_poly.pdbx_strand_id
1 'polypeptide(L)'
;MRPLDLDAEIIELVACQPPAAPALNLREMAFRKDSWAPAEVDELRRLFDADQSLDQIAQALRRGRFGIADKIAGLGLRRNSTRPWSGLEDDDLTRQYGCLATAQLALLFGRTCAAIYARASILGLTDGAPPAWTAWEDAQLREGYRLAVPLQQLCTLIGRPLTGLSARAAALGLRHPNHPSGWSDAEAGRALELAEAGNRYRAIIEQLAAEGFPRRSLAGLGPQIRRLGYGRGWGRPWGPDEDALLVRAYAEGSSLTPVRTRLGRTTCSIRWRSEYLGLRGSHANRNGWRTAPDWSEADLTILREEYGRTPTRALAARFGRTKASITTRANVLGLVHGYIRPWTKDEMAALANAFHHGIAIADLAAALTRKPASVSKFATKHGFDFGRRALRGEAPTLLEIIALSAPQTTAV
;
A
#
# COMPACT_ATOMS: atom_id res chain seq x y z
N MET A 1 14.29 46.08 -41.45
CA MET A 1 13.07 45.88 -40.65
C MET A 1 11.95 46.62 -41.35
N ARG A 2 10.92 45.91 -41.84
CA ARG A 2 9.71 46.59 -42.34
C ARG A 2 8.88 47.04 -41.12
N PRO A 3 8.38 48.29 -41.09
CA PRO A 3 7.43 48.69 -40.07
C PRO A 3 6.18 47.79 -40.17
N LEU A 4 5.66 47.34 -39.03
CA LEU A 4 4.36 46.68 -39.00
C LEU A 4 3.32 47.71 -39.41
N ASP A 5 2.46 47.33 -40.36
CA ASP A 5 1.30 48.08 -40.79
C ASP A 5 0.31 48.16 -39.61
N LEU A 6 0.19 49.35 -39.03
CA LEU A 6 -0.67 49.63 -37.87
C LEU A 6 -2.02 50.23 -38.29
N ASP A 7 -2.30 50.32 -39.60
CA ASP A 7 -3.56 50.82 -40.14
C ASP A 7 -4.58 49.68 -40.35
N ALA A 8 -4.62 48.71 -39.44
CA ALA A 8 -5.67 47.70 -39.45
C ALA A 8 -7.00 48.36 -39.02
N GLU A 9 -7.92 48.47 -39.97
CA GLU A 9 -9.29 48.95 -39.75
C GLU A 9 -9.96 48.08 -38.68
N ILE A 10 -10.23 48.65 -37.50
CA ILE A 10 -10.90 47.97 -36.40
C ILE A 10 -12.37 47.79 -36.81
N ILE A 11 -12.71 46.61 -37.32
CA ILE A 11 -14.11 46.22 -37.52
C ILE A 11 -14.66 45.77 -36.17
N GLU A 12 -15.54 46.57 -35.57
CA GLU A 12 -16.36 46.12 -34.44
C GLU A 12 -17.23 44.94 -34.92
N LEU A 13 -16.86 43.74 -34.48
CA LEU A 13 -17.68 42.55 -34.72
C LEU A 13 -18.96 42.68 -33.90
N VAL A 14 -20.09 42.84 -34.60
CA VAL A 14 -21.43 42.84 -34.01
C VAL A 14 -21.59 41.60 -33.14
N ALA A 15 -22.10 41.77 -31.91
CA ALA A 15 -22.30 40.69 -30.95
C ALA A 15 -23.04 39.51 -31.59
N CYS A 16 -22.44 38.32 -31.55
CA CYS A 16 -23.08 37.09 -32.01
C CYS A 16 -24.37 36.90 -31.20
N GLN A 17 -25.53 37.08 -31.85
CA GLN A 17 -26.79 36.74 -31.22
C GLN A 17 -26.80 35.22 -30.97
N PRO A 18 -27.03 34.76 -29.72
CA PRO A 18 -27.08 33.34 -29.44
C PRO A 18 -28.24 32.74 -30.24
N PRO A 19 -28.05 31.60 -30.92
CA PRO A 19 -29.14 30.95 -31.64
C PRO A 19 -30.28 30.64 -30.67
N ALA A 20 -31.50 30.95 -31.08
CA ALA A 20 -32.75 30.68 -30.33
C ALA A 20 -33.10 29.18 -30.27
N ALA A 21 -32.09 28.31 -30.19
CA ALA A 21 -32.29 26.89 -29.98
C ALA A 21 -32.46 26.64 -28.47
N PRO A 22 -33.43 25.81 -28.03
CA PRO A 22 -33.52 25.41 -26.64
C PRO A 22 -32.19 24.77 -26.24
N ALA A 23 -31.58 25.29 -25.18
CA ALA A 23 -30.35 24.76 -24.63
C ALA A 23 -30.56 23.28 -24.32
N LEU A 24 -30.07 22.39 -25.19
CA LEU A 24 -29.93 20.99 -24.85
C LEU A 24 -29.04 20.96 -23.61
N ASN A 25 -29.56 20.40 -22.51
CA ASN A 25 -28.78 20.22 -21.29
C ASN A 25 -27.41 19.67 -21.68
N LEU A 26 -26.36 20.45 -21.43
CA LEU A 26 -24.98 20.02 -21.69
C LEU A 26 -24.84 18.65 -21.05
N ARG A 27 -24.46 17.64 -21.84
CA ARG A 27 -24.23 16.30 -21.31
C ARG A 27 -23.28 16.44 -20.13
N GLU A 28 -23.70 15.95 -18.97
CA GLU A 28 -22.92 15.99 -17.74
C GLU A 28 -21.51 15.49 -18.07
N MET A 29 -20.53 16.39 -18.10
CA MET A 29 -19.14 16.00 -18.35
C MET A 29 -18.76 15.06 -17.23
N ALA A 30 -18.49 13.79 -17.56
CA ALA A 30 -18.08 12.80 -16.58
C ALA A 30 -16.95 13.39 -15.73
N PHE A 31 -17.24 13.63 -14.44
CA PHE A 31 -16.30 14.21 -13.49
C PHE A 31 -15.02 13.36 -13.49
N ARG A 32 -13.95 13.87 -14.08
CA ARG A 32 -12.63 13.28 -13.90
C ARG A 32 -12.11 13.80 -12.57
N LYS A 33 -11.75 12.89 -11.66
CA LYS A 33 -11.14 13.21 -10.37
C LYS A 33 -9.90 14.14 -10.48
N ASP A 34 -9.29 14.21 -11.66
CA ASP A 34 -8.11 15.00 -11.98
C ASP A 34 -8.45 16.36 -12.65
N SER A 35 -9.72 16.67 -12.88
CA SER A 35 -10.17 17.95 -13.46
C SER A 35 -10.18 19.07 -12.41
N TRP A 36 -9.77 20.27 -12.81
CA TRP A 36 -9.72 21.49 -11.98
C TRP A 36 -10.57 22.59 -12.61
N ALA A 37 -11.51 23.16 -11.86
CA ALA A 37 -12.25 24.34 -12.29
C ALA A 37 -11.36 25.60 -12.20
N PRO A 38 -11.57 26.62 -13.07
CA PRO A 38 -10.84 27.88 -12.98
C PRO A 38 -10.93 28.53 -11.59
N ALA A 39 -12.12 28.59 -11.00
CA ALA A 39 -12.31 29.13 -9.65
C ALA A 39 -11.55 28.34 -8.55
N GLU A 40 -11.43 27.02 -8.70
CA GLU A 40 -10.61 26.20 -7.78
C GLU A 40 -9.12 26.53 -7.92
N VAL A 41 -8.65 26.84 -9.14
CA VAL A 41 -7.27 27.26 -9.41
C VAL A 41 -6.98 28.64 -8.83
N ASP A 42 -7.91 29.57 -8.96
CA ASP A 42 -7.77 30.94 -8.43
C ASP A 42 -7.76 30.94 -6.89
N GLU A 43 -8.67 30.18 -6.28
CA GLU A 43 -8.71 30.03 -4.83
C GLU A 43 -7.47 29.29 -4.29
N LEU A 44 -6.96 28.28 -5.02
CA LEU A 44 -5.67 27.65 -4.71
C LEU A 44 -4.53 28.66 -4.72
N ARG A 45 -4.43 29.52 -5.74
CA ARG A 45 -3.41 30.58 -5.83
C ARG A 45 -3.51 31.54 -4.64
N ARG A 46 -4.72 32.03 -4.36
CA ARG A 46 -4.98 32.96 -3.24
C ARG A 46 -4.58 32.36 -1.90
N LEU A 47 -4.99 31.12 -1.60
CA LEU A 47 -4.63 30.43 -0.36
C LEU A 47 -3.12 30.11 -0.31
N PHE A 48 -2.53 29.78 -1.47
CA PHE A 48 -1.10 29.51 -1.56
C PHE A 48 -0.25 30.75 -1.27
N ASP A 49 -0.66 31.92 -1.79
CA ASP A 49 -0.01 33.21 -1.57
C ASP A 49 -0.22 33.73 -0.14
N ALA A 50 -1.35 33.40 0.49
CA ALA A 50 -1.62 33.65 1.91
C ALA A 50 -0.88 32.70 2.88
N ASP A 51 0.11 31.96 2.38
CA ASP A 51 0.96 30.99 3.09
C ASP A 51 0.21 29.90 3.89
N GLN A 52 -1.01 29.54 3.47
CA GLN A 52 -1.75 28.43 4.09
C GLN A 52 -1.04 27.09 3.89
N SER A 53 -1.05 26.19 4.87
CA SER A 53 -0.44 24.86 4.70
C SER A 53 -1.16 24.04 3.61
N LEU A 54 -0.47 23.06 3.01
CA LEU A 54 -1.09 22.18 2.00
C LEU A 54 -2.33 21.44 2.53
N ASP A 55 -2.38 21.18 3.84
CA ASP A 55 -3.51 20.51 4.49
C ASP A 55 -4.70 21.46 4.67
N GLN A 56 -4.45 22.73 5.01
CA GLN A 56 -5.49 23.77 5.05
C GLN A 56 -6.05 24.06 3.65
N ILE A 57 -5.19 24.12 2.63
CA ILE A 57 -5.60 24.28 1.23
C ILE A 57 -6.44 23.08 0.77
N ALA A 58 -6.00 21.85 1.11
CA ALA A 58 -6.73 20.63 0.82
C ALA A 58 -8.14 20.62 1.47
N GLN A 59 -8.23 21.08 2.73
CA GLN A 59 -9.51 21.20 3.43
C GLN A 59 -10.43 22.25 2.80
N ALA A 60 -9.88 23.44 2.49
CA ALA A 60 -10.64 24.54 1.90
C ALA A 60 -11.21 24.18 0.52
N LEU A 61 -10.41 23.51 -0.32
CA LEU A 61 -10.82 23.08 -1.66
C LEU A 61 -11.50 21.71 -1.67
N ARG A 62 -11.63 21.04 -0.52
CA ARG A 62 -12.15 19.66 -0.38
C ARG A 62 -11.49 18.68 -1.36
N ARG A 63 -10.18 18.84 -1.58
CA ARG A 63 -9.36 18.02 -2.50
C ARG A 63 -8.33 17.23 -1.71
N GLY A 64 -7.85 16.13 -2.29
CA GLY A 64 -6.75 15.37 -1.69
C GLY A 64 -5.44 16.15 -1.71
N ARG A 65 -4.69 16.12 -0.61
CA ARG A 65 -3.38 16.77 -0.44
C ARG A 65 -2.41 16.54 -1.61
N PHE A 66 -2.37 15.32 -2.14
CA PHE A 66 -1.54 14.97 -3.29
C PHE A 66 -1.98 15.68 -4.57
N GLY A 67 -3.28 15.81 -4.81
CA GLY A 67 -3.81 16.56 -5.96
C GLY A 67 -3.50 18.05 -5.87
N ILE A 68 -3.61 18.64 -4.67
CA ILE A 68 -3.17 20.03 -4.42
C ILE A 68 -1.68 20.19 -4.77
N ALA A 69 -0.82 19.29 -4.26
CA ALA A 69 0.62 19.35 -4.50
C ALA A 69 0.98 19.21 -5.99
N ASP A 70 0.35 18.27 -6.69
CA ASP A 70 0.52 18.06 -8.14
C ASP A 70 0.05 19.27 -8.95
N LYS A 71 -1.07 19.89 -8.55
CA LYS A 71 -1.57 21.10 -9.22
C LYS A 71 -0.67 22.31 -8.97
N ILE A 72 -0.18 22.52 -7.75
CA ILE A 72 0.83 23.52 -7.42
C ILE A 72 2.09 23.29 -8.29
N ALA A 73 2.51 22.03 -8.43
CA ALA A 73 3.62 21.65 -9.29
C ALA A 73 3.38 22.07 -10.74
N GLY A 74 2.22 21.69 -11.31
CA GLY A 74 1.82 21.98 -12.70
C GLY A 74 1.51 23.46 -12.98
N LEU A 75 1.09 24.22 -11.98
CA LEU A 75 0.90 25.68 -12.08
C LEU A 75 2.20 26.47 -11.90
N GLY A 76 3.32 25.80 -11.62
CA GLY A 76 4.60 26.46 -11.35
C GLY A 76 4.62 27.29 -10.05
N LEU A 77 3.62 27.12 -9.18
CA LEU A 77 3.57 27.81 -7.90
C LEU A 77 4.64 27.22 -6.97
N ARG A 78 5.57 28.05 -6.51
CA ARG A 78 6.69 27.62 -5.68
C ARG A 78 6.85 28.58 -4.52
N ARG A 79 6.82 28.06 -3.28
CA ARG A 79 7.23 28.83 -2.11
C ARG A 79 8.75 28.89 -2.06
N ASN A 80 9.28 30.09 -2.23
CA ASN A 80 10.53 30.64 -1.71
C ASN A 80 11.88 29.91 -1.91
N SER A 81 11.97 28.75 -2.56
CA SER A 81 13.28 28.09 -2.82
C SER A 81 13.85 28.31 -4.23
N THR A 82 13.07 28.80 -5.19
CA THR A 82 13.51 29.00 -6.59
C THR A 82 13.71 30.46 -7.00
N ARG A 83 13.36 31.44 -6.15
CA ARG A 83 13.71 32.85 -6.39
C ARG A 83 15.25 32.95 -6.43
N PRO A 84 15.87 33.56 -7.45
CA PRO A 84 17.31 33.80 -7.45
C PRO A 84 17.72 34.64 -6.24
N TRP A 85 18.92 34.40 -5.71
CA TRP A 85 19.52 35.30 -4.72
C TRP A 85 19.91 36.61 -5.40
N SER A 86 19.48 37.73 -4.84
CA SER A 86 19.90 39.06 -5.29
C SER A 86 21.21 39.46 -4.62
N GLY A 87 21.96 40.39 -5.24
CA GLY A 87 23.20 40.90 -4.65
C GLY A 87 22.99 41.55 -3.28
N LEU A 88 21.86 42.25 -3.09
CA LEU A 88 21.50 42.81 -1.77
C LEU A 88 21.29 41.73 -0.71
N GLU A 89 20.65 40.61 -1.07
CA GLU A 89 20.49 39.48 -0.15
C GLU A 89 21.82 38.81 0.17
N ASP A 90 22.76 38.73 -0.79
CA ASP A 90 24.11 38.22 -0.53
C ASP A 90 24.90 39.13 0.40
N ASP A 91 24.80 40.45 0.20
CA ASP A 91 25.43 41.46 1.04
C ASP A 91 24.87 41.43 2.47
N ASP A 92 23.54 41.34 2.61
CA ASP A 92 22.88 41.21 3.91
C ASP A 92 23.22 39.88 4.59
N LEU A 93 23.24 38.77 3.83
CA LEU A 93 23.62 37.47 4.36
C LEU A 93 25.08 37.51 4.83
N THR A 94 25.99 38.06 4.04
CA THR A 94 27.42 38.20 4.41
C THR A 94 27.62 38.97 5.71
N ARG A 95 26.85 40.06 5.94
CA ARG A 95 26.92 40.85 7.17
C ARG A 95 26.37 40.13 8.40
N GLN A 96 25.30 39.37 8.23
CA GLN A 96 24.50 38.85 9.35
C GLN A 96 24.76 37.38 9.66
N TYR A 97 25.35 36.63 8.72
CA TYR A 97 25.64 35.22 8.88
C TYR A 97 26.72 34.99 9.96
N GLY A 98 26.39 34.18 10.97
CA GLY A 98 27.23 33.96 12.15
C GLY A 98 26.91 34.89 13.33
N CYS A 99 26.26 36.04 13.08
CA CYS A 99 25.76 36.93 14.14
C CYS A 99 24.34 36.56 14.58
N LEU A 100 23.48 36.23 13.62
CA LEU A 100 22.11 35.82 13.87
C LEU A 100 21.94 34.30 13.78
N ALA A 101 20.94 33.77 14.49
CA ALA A 101 20.58 32.37 14.37
C ALA A 101 20.07 32.08 12.95
N THR A 102 20.40 30.91 12.40
CA THR A 102 20.04 30.59 11.00
C THR A 102 18.54 30.53 10.77
N ALA A 103 17.74 30.16 11.79
CA ALA A 103 16.28 30.27 11.71
C ALA A 103 15.78 31.72 11.58
N GLN A 104 16.44 32.68 12.24
CA GLN A 104 16.09 34.09 12.11
C GLN A 104 16.44 34.62 10.71
N LEU A 105 17.60 34.24 10.17
CA LEU A 105 17.96 34.56 8.79
C LEU A 105 16.98 33.94 7.79
N ALA A 106 16.60 32.67 8.01
CA ALA A 106 15.59 32.00 7.20
C ALA A 106 14.25 32.77 7.17
N LEU A 107 13.79 33.26 8.32
CA LEU A 107 12.61 34.11 8.40
C LEU A 107 12.81 35.46 7.68
N LEU A 108 13.95 36.13 7.91
CA LEU A 108 14.25 37.44 7.34
C LEU A 108 14.28 37.42 5.80
N PHE A 109 14.94 36.42 5.22
CA PHE A 109 15.03 36.23 3.77
C PHE A 109 13.81 35.51 3.19
N GLY A 110 12.89 35.05 4.05
CA GLY A 110 11.76 34.20 3.67
C GLY A 110 12.19 32.87 3.05
N ARG A 111 13.38 32.36 3.37
CA ARG A 111 13.97 31.13 2.81
C ARG A 111 13.95 29.98 3.82
N THR A 112 14.31 28.78 3.37
CA THR A 112 14.58 27.67 4.30
C THR A 112 15.99 27.78 4.88
N CYS A 113 16.22 27.27 6.10
CA CYS A 113 17.58 27.21 6.67
C CYS A 113 18.57 26.46 5.76
N ALA A 114 18.10 25.42 5.06
CA ALA A 114 18.91 24.70 4.06
C ALA A 114 19.38 25.60 2.92
N ALA A 115 18.51 26.48 2.41
CA ALA A 115 18.89 27.45 1.36
C ALA A 115 19.89 28.48 1.88
N ILE A 116 19.78 28.90 3.14
CA ILE A 116 20.74 29.79 3.79
C ILE A 116 22.12 29.12 3.90
N TYR A 117 22.21 27.87 4.37
CA TYR A 117 23.48 27.13 4.41
C TYR A 117 24.11 26.95 3.03
N ALA A 118 23.30 26.58 2.04
CA ALA A 118 23.77 26.41 0.67
C ALA A 118 24.32 27.73 0.11
N ARG A 119 23.62 28.86 0.35
CA ARG A 119 24.08 30.16 -0.13
C ARG A 119 25.33 30.64 0.62
N ALA A 120 25.38 30.50 1.93
CA ALA A 120 26.55 30.84 2.74
C ALA A 120 27.80 30.06 2.29
N SER A 121 27.64 28.78 1.95
CA SER A 121 28.73 27.97 1.38
C SER A 121 29.18 28.48 0.01
N ILE A 122 28.25 28.89 -0.87
CA ILE A 122 28.59 29.46 -2.19
C ILE A 122 29.32 30.81 -2.05
N LEU A 123 28.93 31.62 -1.05
CA LEU A 123 29.56 32.91 -0.74
C LEU A 123 30.87 32.77 0.04
N GLY A 124 31.30 31.55 0.38
CA GLY A 124 32.53 31.32 1.15
C GLY A 124 32.46 31.77 2.60
N LEU A 125 31.25 31.91 3.18
CA LEU A 125 31.06 32.35 4.57
C LEU A 125 31.30 31.22 5.58
N THR A 126 31.57 29.99 5.12
CA THR A 126 31.87 28.82 5.96
C THR A 126 32.99 27.98 5.35
N ASP A 127 34.10 27.80 6.08
CA ASP A 127 35.20 26.88 5.71
C ASP A 127 34.86 25.41 6.01
N GLY A 128 33.67 24.96 5.61
CA GLY A 128 33.15 23.61 5.90
C GLY A 128 32.67 23.39 7.34
N ALA A 129 32.99 24.29 8.28
CA ALA A 129 32.45 24.29 9.64
C ALA A 129 31.22 25.21 9.74
N PRO A 130 30.12 24.77 10.39
CA PRO A 130 28.96 25.62 10.59
C PRO A 130 29.31 26.80 11.51
N PRO A 131 28.58 27.94 11.42
CA PRO A 131 28.82 29.09 12.27
C PRO A 131 28.74 28.73 13.76
N ALA A 132 29.44 29.48 14.60
CA ALA A 132 29.43 29.27 16.05
C ALA A 132 28.00 29.29 16.62
N TRP A 133 27.81 28.56 17.72
CA TRP A 133 26.52 28.53 18.41
C TRP A 133 26.28 29.84 19.15
N THR A 134 25.11 30.45 18.93
CA THR A 134 24.75 31.69 19.63
C THR A 134 24.15 31.40 21.02
N ALA A 135 24.17 32.40 21.90
CA ALA A 135 23.57 32.29 23.23
C ALA A 135 22.06 31.99 23.18
N TRP A 136 21.36 32.52 22.18
CA TRP A 136 19.94 32.23 21.96
C TRP A 136 19.73 30.76 21.59
N GLU A 137 20.53 30.20 20.67
CA GLU A 137 20.42 28.79 20.26
C GLU A 137 20.67 27.84 21.45
N ASP A 138 21.66 28.14 22.28
CA ASP A 138 21.93 27.39 23.51
C ASP A 138 20.77 27.50 24.51
N ALA A 139 20.18 28.67 24.68
CA ALA A 139 19.02 28.87 25.55
C ALA A 139 17.80 28.07 25.07
N GLN A 140 17.52 28.07 23.76
CA GLN A 140 16.46 27.25 23.17
C GLN A 140 16.72 25.76 23.37
N LEU A 141 17.97 25.32 23.26
CA LEU A 141 18.34 23.92 23.47
C LEU A 141 18.16 23.49 24.93
N ARG A 142 18.56 24.33 25.90
CA ARG A 142 18.36 24.09 27.34
C ARG A 142 16.87 23.97 27.68
N GLU A 143 16.07 24.93 27.24
CA GLU A 143 14.65 24.98 27.54
C GLU A 143 13.86 23.87 26.83
N GLY A 144 14.20 23.60 25.56
CA GLY A 144 13.63 22.49 24.80
C GLY A 144 13.86 21.14 25.45
N TYR A 145 15.08 20.90 25.97
CA TYR A 145 15.39 19.68 26.71
C TYR A 145 14.64 19.62 28.05
N ARG A 146 14.52 20.73 28.78
CA ARG A 146 13.75 20.81 30.03
C ARG A 146 12.27 20.43 29.81
N LEU A 147 11.68 20.90 28.71
CA LEU A 147 10.29 20.66 28.33
C LEU A 147 10.07 19.35 27.57
N ALA A 148 11.11 18.53 27.37
CA ALA A 148 11.08 17.29 26.58
C ALA A 148 10.54 17.48 25.15
N VAL A 149 10.80 18.64 24.54
CA VAL A 149 10.40 18.95 23.16
C VAL A 149 11.12 18.01 22.20
N PRO A 150 10.42 17.37 21.24
CA PRO A 150 11.06 16.50 20.26
C PRO A 150 12.22 17.19 19.53
N LEU A 151 13.39 16.55 19.45
CA LEU A 151 14.58 17.14 18.83
C LEU A 151 14.33 17.64 17.39
N GLN A 152 13.46 16.97 16.63
CA GLN A 152 13.08 17.41 15.27
C GLN A 152 12.43 18.80 15.28
N GLN A 153 11.56 19.07 16.24
CA GLN A 153 10.92 20.37 16.40
C GLN A 153 11.94 21.44 16.81
N LEU A 154 12.90 21.08 17.68
CA LEU A 154 14.02 21.97 18.03
C LEU A 154 14.94 22.24 16.82
N CYS A 155 15.17 21.26 15.94
CA CYS A 155 15.92 21.47 14.70
C CYS A 155 15.26 22.53 13.83
N THR A 156 13.94 22.46 13.68
CA THR A 156 13.16 23.44 12.92
C THR A 156 13.20 24.82 13.56
N LEU A 157 13.01 24.90 14.89
CA LEU A 157 13.00 26.16 15.63
C LEU A 157 14.37 26.87 15.59
N ILE A 158 15.45 26.13 15.78
CA ILE A 158 16.82 26.65 15.86
C ILE A 158 17.41 26.84 14.44
N GLY A 159 16.96 26.02 13.48
CA GLY A 159 17.46 26.06 12.11
C GLY A 159 18.79 25.33 11.92
N ARG A 160 19.09 24.34 12.77
CA ARG A 160 20.33 23.56 12.78
C ARG A 160 20.02 22.07 12.58
N PRO A 161 20.93 21.28 11.98
CA PRO A 161 20.70 19.85 11.74
C PRO A 161 20.71 19.05 13.03
N LEU A 162 20.01 17.90 13.03
CA LEU A 162 19.84 17.02 14.21
C LEU A 162 21.17 16.60 14.84
N THR A 163 22.15 16.26 14.01
CA THR A 163 23.50 15.86 14.45
C THR A 163 24.19 17.01 15.18
N GLY A 164 24.07 18.23 14.66
CA GLY A 164 24.58 19.46 15.28
C GLY A 164 23.95 19.73 16.64
N LEU A 165 22.61 19.67 16.75
CA LEU A 165 21.91 19.82 18.03
C LEU A 165 22.34 18.76 19.04
N SER A 166 22.46 17.50 18.60
CA SER A 166 22.83 16.39 19.48
C SER A 166 24.25 16.57 20.03
N ALA A 167 25.20 16.97 19.17
CA ALA A 167 26.57 17.27 19.58
C ALA A 167 26.64 18.48 20.53
N ARG A 168 25.88 19.55 20.23
CA ARG A 168 25.85 20.73 21.10
C ARG A 168 25.20 20.44 22.45
N ALA A 169 24.10 19.68 22.47
CA ALA A 169 23.45 19.27 23.70
C ALA A 169 24.40 18.46 24.58
N ALA A 170 25.17 17.54 23.98
CA ALA A 170 26.21 16.79 24.69
C ALA A 170 27.31 17.70 25.27
N ALA A 171 27.80 18.67 24.48
CA ALA A 171 28.80 19.64 24.95
C ALA A 171 28.28 20.54 26.09
N LEU A 172 26.98 20.84 26.11
CA LEU A 172 26.31 21.56 27.19
C LEU A 172 25.89 20.67 28.38
N GLY A 173 26.17 19.36 28.34
CA GLY A 173 25.80 18.42 29.39
C GLY A 173 24.28 18.14 29.48
N LEU A 174 23.51 18.48 28.44
CA LEU A 174 22.06 18.32 28.44
C LEU A 174 21.68 16.86 28.16
N ARG A 175 20.72 16.34 28.93
CA ARG A 175 20.11 15.02 28.70
C ARG A 175 18.62 15.16 28.48
N HIS A 176 18.13 14.54 27.41
CA HIS A 176 16.71 14.57 27.10
C HIS A 176 15.94 13.74 28.14
N PRO A 177 14.82 14.21 28.72
CA PRO A 177 14.05 13.47 29.73
C PRO A 177 13.61 12.08 29.27
N ASN A 178 13.34 11.93 27.97
CA ASN A 178 13.00 10.62 27.36
C ASN A 178 14.21 9.69 27.12
N HIS A 179 15.42 10.13 27.45
CA HIS A 179 16.66 9.36 27.44
C HIS A 179 17.41 9.49 28.78
N PRO A 180 16.78 9.12 29.92
CA PRO A 180 17.47 9.14 31.20
C PRO A 180 18.63 8.13 31.24
N SER A 181 19.63 8.42 32.06
CA SER A 181 20.74 7.50 32.29
C SER A 181 20.28 6.25 33.03
N GLY A 182 20.63 5.07 32.50
CA GLY A 182 20.35 3.79 33.14
C GLY A 182 18.88 3.36 33.07
N TRP A 183 18.62 2.15 33.56
CA TRP A 183 17.30 1.55 33.77
C TRP A 183 17.21 1.14 35.22
N SER A 184 16.11 1.44 35.90
CA SER A 184 15.89 0.88 37.24
C SER A 184 15.44 -0.58 37.12
N ASP A 185 15.73 -1.40 38.13
CA ASP A 185 15.33 -2.82 38.13
C ASP A 185 13.80 -2.96 38.09
N ALA A 186 13.07 -2.08 38.79
CA ALA A 186 11.61 -2.04 38.78
C ALA A 186 11.06 -1.70 37.38
N GLU A 187 11.62 -0.68 36.70
CA GLU A 187 11.24 -0.32 35.34
C GLU A 187 11.56 -1.43 34.33
N ALA A 188 12.74 -2.03 34.46
CA ALA A 188 13.23 -3.10 33.59
C ALA A 188 12.38 -4.37 33.73
N GLY A 189 12.08 -4.78 34.97
CA GLY A 189 11.21 -5.92 35.28
C GLY A 189 9.79 -5.69 34.77
N ARG A 190 9.22 -4.51 35.03
CA ARG A 190 7.87 -4.17 34.55
C ARG A 190 7.77 -4.13 33.03
N ALA A 191 8.81 -3.59 32.36
CA ALA A 191 8.90 -3.59 30.91
C ALA A 191 8.94 -5.02 30.33
N LEU A 192 9.64 -5.95 31.00
CA LEU A 192 9.71 -7.35 30.63
C LEU A 192 8.34 -8.05 30.78
N GLU A 193 7.67 -7.88 31.92
CA GLU A 193 6.33 -8.44 32.18
C GLU A 193 5.33 -8.03 31.08
N LEU A 194 5.27 -6.72 30.78
CA LEU A 194 4.36 -6.21 29.75
C LEU A 194 4.69 -6.77 28.37
N ALA A 195 5.98 -6.99 28.08
CA ALA A 195 6.42 -7.59 26.84
C ALA A 195 6.01 -9.07 26.75
N GLU A 196 6.19 -9.84 27.82
CA GLU A 196 5.78 -11.25 27.94
C GLU A 196 4.27 -11.43 27.82
N ALA A 197 3.50 -10.51 28.41
CA ALA A 197 2.04 -10.44 28.27
C ALA A 197 1.55 -10.12 26.85
N GLY A 198 2.46 -9.91 25.89
CA GLY A 198 2.08 -9.77 24.50
C GLY A 198 1.89 -8.33 24.03
N ASN A 199 2.18 -7.32 24.85
CA ASN A 199 2.05 -5.92 24.46
C ASN A 199 3.08 -5.49 23.39
N ARG A 200 2.69 -4.53 22.55
CA ARG A 200 3.58 -3.90 21.57
C ARG A 200 4.44 -2.84 22.26
N TYR A 201 5.68 -2.65 21.82
CA TYR A 201 6.63 -1.71 22.45
C TYR A 201 6.09 -0.29 22.64
N ARG A 202 5.29 0.24 21.71
CA ARG A 202 4.66 1.56 21.89
C ARG A 202 3.69 1.58 23.08
N ALA A 203 2.86 0.55 23.22
CA ALA A 203 1.92 0.45 24.34
C ALA A 203 2.66 0.30 25.68
N ILE A 204 3.75 -0.47 25.70
CA ILE A 204 4.62 -0.62 26.88
C ILE A 204 5.19 0.74 27.30
N ILE A 205 5.69 1.54 26.35
CA ILE A 205 6.22 2.88 26.65
C ILE A 205 5.16 3.78 27.28
N GLU A 206 3.95 3.83 26.71
CA GLU A 206 2.86 4.66 27.27
C GLU A 206 2.45 4.19 28.65
N GLN A 207 2.37 2.87 28.84
CA GLN A 207 1.95 2.29 30.11
C GLN A 207 2.99 2.53 31.21
N LEU A 208 4.29 2.32 30.93
CA LEU A 208 5.37 2.64 31.87
C LEU A 208 5.36 4.13 32.23
N ALA A 209 5.14 5.01 31.24
CA ALA A 209 5.05 6.45 31.49
C ALA A 209 3.84 6.81 32.37
N ALA A 210 2.69 6.16 32.17
CA ALA A 210 1.50 6.34 33.00
C ALA A 210 1.71 5.80 34.43
N GLU A 211 2.52 4.75 34.58
CA GLU A 211 2.93 4.19 35.88
C GLU A 211 4.01 5.02 36.58
N GLY A 212 4.43 6.16 36.01
CA GLY A 212 5.37 7.11 36.61
C GLY A 212 6.85 6.85 36.27
N PHE A 213 7.15 5.87 35.42
CA PHE A 213 8.51 5.66 34.94
C PHE A 213 8.88 6.69 33.87
N PRO A 214 10.18 6.96 33.66
CA PRO A 214 10.60 7.86 32.60
C PRO A 214 10.17 7.34 31.22
N ARG A 215 9.61 8.22 30.39
CA ARG A 215 9.12 7.85 29.06
C ARG A 215 10.28 7.48 28.13
N ARG A 216 10.50 6.19 27.88
CA ARG A 216 11.59 5.71 27.01
C ARG A 216 11.26 5.83 25.52
N SER A 217 12.30 5.91 24.68
CA SER A 217 12.15 5.76 23.23
C SER A 217 12.09 4.28 22.81
N LEU A 218 11.52 4.00 21.63
CA LEU A 218 11.53 2.64 21.04
C LEU A 218 12.96 2.09 20.89
N ALA A 219 13.91 2.95 20.52
CA ALA A 219 15.32 2.61 20.38
C ALA A 219 15.98 2.28 21.72
N GLY A 220 15.47 2.81 22.84
CA GLY A 220 15.94 2.47 24.19
C GLY A 220 15.31 1.22 24.78
N LEU A 221 13.99 1.05 24.63
CA LEU A 221 13.24 -0.08 25.21
C LEU A 221 13.66 -1.43 24.59
N GLY A 222 13.73 -1.50 23.26
CA GLY A 222 13.97 -2.76 22.54
C GLY A 222 15.29 -3.47 22.91
N PRO A 223 16.45 -2.78 22.94
CA PRO A 223 17.70 -3.36 23.43
C PRO A 223 17.67 -3.77 24.90
N GLN A 224 17.02 -2.99 25.77
CA GLN A 224 16.97 -3.29 27.20
C GLN A 224 16.26 -4.62 27.46
N ILE A 225 15.02 -4.77 27.00
CA ILE A 225 14.24 -6.00 27.24
C ILE A 225 14.89 -7.24 26.59
N ARG A 226 15.58 -7.06 25.45
CA ARG A 226 16.38 -8.15 24.84
C ARG A 226 17.54 -8.59 25.71
N ARG A 227 18.23 -7.64 26.38
CA ARG A 227 19.28 -7.96 27.36
C ARG A 227 18.72 -8.75 28.54
N LEU A 228 17.48 -8.49 28.92
CA LEU A 228 16.74 -9.23 29.95
C LEU A 228 16.19 -10.59 29.47
N GLY A 229 16.52 -11.01 28.24
CA GLY A 229 16.12 -12.32 27.69
C GLY A 229 14.83 -12.32 26.87
N TYR A 230 14.15 -11.17 26.74
CA TYR A 230 12.92 -11.09 25.93
C TYR A 230 13.22 -11.14 24.42
N GLY A 231 12.63 -12.09 23.71
CA GLY A 231 12.78 -12.18 22.25
C GLY A 231 11.56 -12.77 21.55
N ARG A 232 10.86 -11.95 20.75
CA ARG A 232 9.81 -12.43 19.81
C ARG A 232 10.43 -13.07 18.56
N GLY A 233 11.20 -14.13 18.75
CA GLY A 233 11.74 -15.00 17.69
C GLY A 233 12.88 -14.44 16.84
N TRP A 234 13.15 -13.12 16.85
CA TRP A 234 14.32 -12.53 16.20
C TRP A 234 15.44 -12.30 17.23
N GLY A 235 16.57 -12.99 17.07
CA GLY A 235 17.77 -12.82 17.91
C GLY A 235 17.80 -13.63 19.22
N ARG A 236 16.77 -14.42 19.55
CA ARG A 236 16.86 -15.39 20.67
C ARG A 236 17.81 -16.53 20.27
N PRO A 237 18.84 -16.88 21.07
CA PRO A 237 19.75 -17.98 20.75
C PRO A 237 19.00 -19.31 20.71
N TRP A 238 19.42 -20.24 19.86
CA TRP A 238 18.85 -21.59 19.79
C TRP A 238 19.46 -22.46 20.88
N GLY A 239 18.61 -23.07 21.71
CA GLY A 239 19.03 -24.05 22.71
C GLY A 239 19.24 -25.45 22.11
N PRO A 240 20.05 -26.31 22.75
CA PRO A 240 20.27 -27.68 22.30
C PRO A 240 18.96 -28.50 22.24
N ASP A 241 18.03 -28.26 23.17
CA ASP A 241 16.72 -28.95 23.18
C ASP A 241 15.82 -28.52 22.02
N GLU A 242 15.92 -27.25 21.60
CA GLU A 242 15.17 -26.76 20.44
C GLU A 242 15.70 -27.37 19.14
N ASP A 243 17.02 -27.52 19.04
CA ASP A 243 17.66 -28.20 17.92
C ASP A 243 17.30 -29.69 17.91
N ALA A 244 17.35 -30.37 19.05
CA ALA A 244 16.96 -31.77 19.17
C ALA A 244 15.50 -32.00 18.77
N LEU A 245 14.58 -31.13 19.20
CA LEU A 245 13.18 -31.17 18.78
C LEU A 245 13.03 -30.97 17.27
N LEU A 246 13.80 -30.07 16.67
CA LEU A 246 13.77 -29.80 15.25
C LEU A 246 14.34 -30.97 14.43
N VAL A 247 15.48 -31.53 14.84
CA VAL A 247 16.09 -32.73 14.24
C VAL A 247 15.11 -33.90 14.29
N ARG A 248 14.50 -34.16 15.45
CA ARG A 248 13.49 -35.21 15.62
C ARG A 248 12.29 -35.00 14.69
N ALA A 249 11.77 -33.78 14.62
CA ALA A 249 10.62 -33.47 13.76
C ALA A 249 10.93 -33.72 12.27
N TYR A 250 12.15 -33.41 11.82
CA TYR A 250 12.59 -33.69 10.46
C TYR A 250 12.76 -35.19 10.21
N ALA A 251 13.39 -35.91 11.13
CA ALA A 251 13.61 -37.36 11.01
C ALA A 251 12.30 -38.16 10.97
N GLU A 252 11.31 -37.76 11.78
CA GLU A 252 9.98 -38.40 11.83
C GLU A 252 9.05 -37.92 10.69
N GLY A 253 9.45 -36.91 9.90
CA GLY A 253 8.57 -36.28 8.91
C GLY A 253 7.36 -35.56 9.53
N SER A 254 7.45 -35.19 10.80
CA SER A 254 6.40 -34.56 11.59
C SER A 254 6.13 -33.13 11.14
N SER A 255 4.87 -32.68 11.19
CA SER A 255 4.54 -31.29 10.85
C SER A 255 5.34 -30.30 11.70
N LEU A 256 5.96 -29.30 11.07
CA LEU A 256 6.60 -28.18 11.76
C LEU A 256 5.58 -27.17 12.31
N THR A 257 4.30 -27.27 11.94
CA THR A 257 3.25 -26.34 12.38
C THR A 257 3.05 -26.38 13.91
N PRO A 258 2.88 -27.55 14.57
CA PRO A 258 2.90 -27.66 16.03
C PRO A 258 4.27 -27.31 16.64
N VAL A 259 5.37 -27.67 15.99
CA VAL A 259 6.74 -27.40 16.47
C VAL A 259 6.97 -25.89 16.61
N ARG A 260 6.48 -25.10 15.65
CA ARG A 260 6.51 -23.63 15.71
C ARG A 260 5.83 -23.06 16.94
N THR A 261 4.63 -23.54 17.24
CA THR A 261 3.87 -23.07 18.40
C THR A 261 4.60 -23.45 19.69
N ARG A 262 5.12 -24.68 19.79
CA ARG A 262 5.89 -25.15 20.96
C ARG A 262 7.17 -24.35 21.17
N LEU A 263 7.91 -24.06 20.10
CA LEU A 263 9.16 -23.30 20.18
C LEU A 263 8.94 -21.79 20.36
N GLY A 264 7.72 -21.27 20.13
CA GLY A 264 7.45 -19.83 20.13
C GLY A 264 8.24 -19.07 19.04
N ARG A 265 8.71 -19.77 18.00
CA ARG A 265 9.56 -19.21 16.94
C ARG A 265 8.75 -18.84 15.71
N THR A 266 9.31 -17.97 14.85
CA THR A 266 8.71 -17.69 13.54
C THR A 266 9.05 -18.79 12.54
N THR A 267 8.23 -18.94 11.49
CA THR A 267 8.49 -19.87 10.38
C THR A 267 9.85 -19.61 9.72
N CYS A 268 10.24 -18.34 9.56
CA CYS A 268 11.55 -17.99 9.01
C CYS A 268 12.70 -18.40 9.93
N SER A 269 12.56 -18.18 11.24
CA SER A 269 13.58 -18.58 12.23
C SER A 269 13.82 -20.09 12.21
N ILE A 270 12.74 -20.89 12.19
CA ILE A 270 12.82 -22.35 12.09
C ILE A 270 13.46 -22.79 10.77
N ARG A 271 13.10 -22.15 9.65
CA ARG A 271 13.67 -22.46 8.33
C ARG A 271 15.18 -22.22 8.30
N TRP A 272 15.64 -21.07 8.80
CA TRP A 272 17.07 -20.75 8.86
C TRP A 272 17.82 -21.69 9.79
N ARG A 273 17.24 -22.03 10.95
CA ARG A 273 17.89 -23.01 11.83
C ARG A 273 17.95 -24.40 11.22
N SER A 274 16.88 -24.84 10.55
CA SER A 274 16.86 -26.13 9.85
C SER A 274 17.96 -26.20 8.78
N GLU A 275 18.24 -25.10 8.11
CA GLU A 275 19.32 -24.98 7.12
C GLU A 275 20.70 -25.01 7.78
N TYR A 276 20.89 -24.30 8.89
CA TYR A 276 22.11 -24.35 9.70
C TYR A 276 22.41 -25.77 10.22
N LEU A 277 21.38 -26.52 10.60
CA LEU A 277 21.49 -27.91 11.06
C LEU A 277 21.61 -28.92 9.91
N GLY A 278 21.64 -28.48 8.64
CA GLY A 278 21.72 -29.38 7.48
C GLY A 278 20.46 -30.21 7.23
N LEU A 279 19.32 -29.85 7.82
CA LEU A 279 18.08 -30.63 7.75
C LEU A 279 17.28 -30.38 6.46
N ARG A 280 17.61 -29.35 5.67
CA ARG A 280 16.85 -29.06 4.44
C ARG A 280 16.91 -30.23 3.46
N GLY A 281 15.74 -30.63 2.94
CA GLY A 281 15.61 -31.77 2.04
C GLY A 281 15.49 -33.13 2.73
N SER A 282 15.79 -33.23 4.03
CA SER A 282 15.63 -34.49 4.79
C SER A 282 14.18 -34.77 5.24
N HIS A 283 13.32 -33.75 5.19
CA HIS A 283 11.93 -33.88 5.60
C HIS A 283 11.06 -34.49 4.49
N ALA A 284 10.12 -35.37 4.84
CA ALA A 284 9.15 -35.97 3.91
C ALA A 284 8.41 -34.93 3.03
N ASN A 285 7.94 -33.84 3.62
CA ASN A 285 7.43 -32.65 2.91
C ASN A 285 8.54 -31.63 2.58
N ARG A 286 8.50 -31.06 1.36
CA ARG A 286 9.47 -30.05 0.84
C ARG A 286 9.87 -28.95 1.83
N ASN A 287 8.95 -28.52 2.69
CA ASN A 287 9.20 -27.44 3.66
C ASN A 287 8.86 -27.83 5.11
N GLY A 288 8.47 -29.07 5.40
CA GLY A 288 8.04 -29.53 6.73
C GLY A 288 6.74 -28.93 7.30
N TRP A 289 6.20 -27.86 6.70
CA TRP A 289 4.95 -27.22 7.14
C TRP A 289 3.72 -27.95 6.60
N ARG A 290 2.74 -28.25 7.46
CA ARG A 290 1.37 -28.61 7.02
C ARG A 290 0.47 -27.39 7.03
N THR A 291 -0.21 -27.16 5.92
CA THR A 291 -1.20 -26.07 5.77
C THR A 291 -2.63 -26.53 6.09
N ALA A 292 -2.90 -27.84 6.08
CA ALA A 292 -4.23 -28.42 6.32
C ALA A 292 -4.15 -29.85 6.86
N PRO A 293 -5.25 -30.41 7.42
CA PRO A 293 -5.34 -31.83 7.82
C PRO A 293 -5.08 -32.80 6.64
N ASP A 294 -4.95 -34.09 6.89
CA ASP A 294 -4.89 -35.09 5.82
C ASP A 294 -6.28 -35.32 5.21
N TRP A 295 -6.36 -35.72 3.94
CA TRP A 295 -7.65 -35.99 3.29
C TRP A 295 -8.17 -37.36 3.74
N SER A 296 -9.34 -37.40 4.36
CA SER A 296 -10.01 -38.67 4.68
C SER A 296 -10.73 -39.25 3.46
N GLU A 297 -11.00 -40.56 3.44
CA GLU A 297 -11.81 -41.17 2.37
C GLU A 297 -13.23 -40.56 2.29
N ALA A 298 -13.79 -40.15 3.43
CA ALA A 298 -15.05 -39.40 3.47
C ALA A 298 -14.92 -38.06 2.73
N ASP A 299 -13.83 -37.32 2.96
CA ASP A 299 -13.58 -36.06 2.25
C ASP A 299 -13.41 -36.26 0.75
N LEU A 300 -12.74 -37.34 0.34
CA LEU A 300 -12.54 -37.67 -1.08
C LEU A 300 -13.86 -38.06 -1.75
N THR A 301 -14.72 -38.80 -1.05
CA THR A 301 -16.06 -39.16 -1.54
C THR A 301 -16.90 -37.91 -1.78
N ILE A 302 -16.99 -37.04 -0.78
CA ILE A 302 -17.69 -35.75 -0.90
C ILE A 302 -17.08 -34.91 -2.04
N LEU A 303 -15.75 -34.87 -2.14
CA LEU A 303 -15.10 -34.11 -3.21
C LEU A 303 -15.42 -34.68 -4.60
N ARG A 304 -15.46 -36.00 -4.80
CA ARG A 304 -15.86 -36.62 -6.07
C ARG A 304 -17.30 -36.31 -6.46
N GLU A 305 -18.20 -36.29 -5.48
CA GLU A 305 -19.63 -36.06 -5.70
C GLU A 305 -19.96 -34.58 -5.95
N GLU A 306 -19.31 -33.68 -5.22
CA GLU A 306 -19.72 -32.28 -5.12
C GLU A 306 -18.84 -31.34 -5.95
N TYR A 307 -17.63 -31.76 -6.34
CA TYR A 307 -16.70 -30.90 -7.08
C TYR A 307 -17.26 -30.54 -8.46
N GLY A 308 -17.56 -29.26 -8.66
CA GLY A 308 -18.19 -28.75 -9.89
C GLY A 308 -19.72 -28.58 -9.79
N ARG A 309 -20.36 -29.19 -8.77
CA ARG A 309 -21.77 -28.96 -8.42
C ARG A 309 -21.90 -27.86 -7.36
N THR A 310 -21.10 -27.93 -6.30
CA THR A 310 -21.02 -26.89 -5.29
C THR A 310 -19.95 -25.85 -5.65
N PRO A 311 -20.14 -24.55 -5.32
CA PRO A 311 -19.07 -23.56 -5.43
C PRO A 311 -17.84 -23.97 -4.61
N THR A 312 -16.65 -23.94 -5.23
CA THR A 312 -15.37 -24.31 -4.58
C THR A 312 -15.10 -23.55 -3.27
N ARG A 313 -15.65 -22.34 -3.11
CA ARG A 313 -15.57 -21.58 -1.84
C ARG A 313 -16.30 -22.28 -0.70
N ALA A 314 -17.49 -22.83 -0.96
CA ALA A 314 -18.28 -23.53 0.05
C ALA A 314 -17.63 -24.86 0.42
N LEU A 315 -17.09 -25.59 -0.57
CA LEU A 315 -16.26 -26.78 -0.30
C LEU A 315 -15.04 -26.43 0.55
N ALA A 316 -14.32 -25.37 0.21
CA ALA A 316 -13.17 -24.90 1.00
C ALA A 316 -13.53 -24.60 2.47
N ALA A 317 -14.67 -23.93 2.71
CA ALA A 317 -15.17 -23.68 4.05
C ALA A 317 -15.55 -24.97 4.79
N ARG A 318 -16.28 -25.88 4.12
CA ARG A 318 -16.71 -27.19 4.68
C ARG A 318 -15.53 -28.06 5.09
N PHE A 319 -14.47 -28.09 4.29
CA PHE A 319 -13.26 -28.87 4.60
C PHE A 319 -12.27 -28.15 5.52
N GLY A 320 -12.52 -26.88 5.90
CA GLY A 320 -11.54 -26.07 6.65
C GLY A 320 -10.23 -25.85 5.89
N ARG A 321 -10.29 -25.76 4.55
CA ARG A 321 -9.13 -25.70 3.65
C ARG A 321 -9.17 -24.48 2.75
N THR A 322 -8.07 -24.21 2.05
CA THR A 322 -8.03 -23.16 1.02
C THR A 322 -8.60 -23.66 -0.31
N LYS A 323 -9.13 -22.75 -1.15
CA LYS A 323 -9.59 -23.08 -2.52
C LYS A 323 -8.49 -23.74 -3.37
N ALA A 324 -7.23 -23.33 -3.16
CA ALA A 324 -6.07 -23.92 -3.82
C ALA A 324 -5.86 -25.38 -3.43
N SER A 325 -6.07 -25.73 -2.14
CA SER A 325 -6.00 -27.12 -1.69
C SER A 325 -7.10 -27.99 -2.32
N ILE A 326 -8.32 -27.46 -2.46
CA ILE A 326 -9.45 -28.19 -3.08
C ILE A 326 -9.16 -28.44 -4.55
N THR A 327 -8.77 -27.40 -5.30
CA THR A 327 -8.47 -27.50 -6.74
C THR A 327 -7.29 -28.42 -7.02
N THR A 328 -6.22 -28.35 -6.22
CA THR A 328 -5.06 -29.25 -6.35
C THR A 328 -5.46 -30.69 -6.10
N ARG A 329 -6.25 -30.97 -5.05
CA ARG A 329 -6.69 -32.35 -4.77
C ARG A 329 -7.63 -32.87 -5.86
N ALA A 330 -8.55 -32.04 -6.33
CA ALA A 330 -9.43 -32.39 -7.43
C ALA A 330 -8.64 -32.74 -8.70
N ASN A 331 -7.61 -31.97 -9.04
CA ASN A 331 -6.72 -32.27 -10.17
C ASN A 331 -6.00 -33.63 -10.00
N VAL A 332 -5.50 -33.93 -8.80
CA VAL A 332 -4.85 -35.22 -8.50
C VAL A 332 -5.84 -36.39 -8.63
N LEU A 333 -7.11 -36.17 -8.28
CA LEU A 333 -8.18 -37.16 -8.45
C LEU A 333 -8.75 -37.21 -9.88
N GLY A 334 -8.23 -36.39 -10.81
CA GLY A 334 -8.76 -36.28 -12.17
C GLY A 334 -10.14 -35.65 -12.27
N LEU A 335 -10.61 -34.95 -11.22
CA LEU A 335 -11.91 -34.31 -11.20
C LEU A 335 -11.89 -33.02 -12.02
N VAL A 336 -12.69 -32.99 -13.09
CA VAL A 336 -12.80 -31.84 -14.00
C VAL A 336 -13.91 -30.92 -13.52
N HIS A 337 -13.59 -29.65 -13.32
CA HIS A 337 -14.55 -28.64 -12.89
C HIS A 337 -15.61 -28.42 -13.99
N GLY A 338 -16.90 -28.37 -13.65
CA GLY A 338 -18.02 -28.44 -14.60
C GLY A 338 -18.02 -27.46 -15.78
N TYR A 339 -17.35 -26.29 -15.69
CA TYR A 339 -17.19 -25.38 -16.84
C TYR A 339 -16.10 -25.83 -17.85
N ILE A 340 -15.23 -26.77 -17.48
CA ILE A 340 -14.14 -27.34 -18.31
C ILE A 340 -14.45 -28.80 -18.68
N ARG A 341 -15.69 -29.29 -18.51
CA ARG A 341 -16.02 -30.66 -18.94
C ARG A 341 -15.97 -30.76 -20.48
N PRO A 342 -15.39 -31.84 -21.06
CA PRO A 342 -15.32 -32.05 -22.51
C PRO A 342 -16.69 -31.93 -23.17
N TRP A 343 -16.72 -31.50 -24.43
CA TRP A 343 -17.95 -31.46 -25.23
C TRP A 343 -18.21 -32.84 -25.82
N THR A 344 -19.39 -33.39 -25.56
CA THR A 344 -19.79 -34.70 -26.10
C THR A 344 -20.26 -34.56 -27.55
N LYS A 345 -20.35 -35.68 -28.27
CA LYS A 345 -20.89 -35.71 -29.65
C LYS A 345 -22.32 -35.16 -29.70
N ASP A 346 -23.14 -35.53 -28.72
CA ASP A 346 -24.53 -35.10 -28.61
C ASP A 346 -24.64 -33.58 -28.36
N GLU A 347 -23.76 -33.02 -27.52
CA GLU A 347 -23.72 -31.57 -27.29
C GLU A 347 -23.25 -30.80 -28.53
N MET A 348 -22.35 -31.37 -29.33
CA MET A 348 -21.94 -30.77 -30.61
C MET A 348 -23.06 -30.84 -31.66
N ALA A 349 -23.79 -31.95 -31.72
CA ALA A 349 -24.97 -32.10 -32.58
C ALA A 349 -26.07 -31.10 -32.18
N ALA A 350 -26.36 -31.01 -30.87
CA ALA A 350 -27.32 -30.05 -30.33
C ALA A 350 -26.91 -28.60 -30.62
N LEU A 351 -25.62 -28.26 -30.55
CA LEU A 351 -25.11 -26.95 -30.91
C LEU A 351 -25.38 -26.60 -32.38
N ALA A 352 -25.08 -27.51 -33.30
CA ALA A 352 -25.32 -27.32 -34.73
C ALA A 352 -26.82 -27.19 -35.03
N ASN A 353 -27.66 -28.07 -34.48
CA ASN A 353 -29.11 -28.03 -34.67
C ASN A 353 -29.71 -26.75 -34.10
N ALA A 354 -29.33 -26.36 -32.87
CA ALA A 354 -29.77 -25.10 -32.27
C ALA A 354 -29.39 -23.89 -33.13
N PHE A 355 -28.20 -23.91 -33.74
CA PHE A 355 -27.77 -22.85 -34.65
C PHE A 355 -28.69 -22.75 -35.89
N HIS A 356 -28.93 -23.86 -36.59
CA HIS A 356 -29.74 -23.91 -37.81
C HIS A 356 -31.22 -23.63 -37.57
N HIS A 357 -31.76 -24.05 -36.42
CA HIS A 357 -33.18 -23.91 -36.08
C HIS A 357 -33.51 -22.64 -35.27
N GLY A 358 -32.59 -21.67 -35.24
CA GLY A 358 -32.84 -20.37 -34.63
C GLY A 358 -33.04 -20.40 -33.10
N ILE A 359 -32.57 -21.43 -32.40
CA ILE A 359 -32.67 -21.52 -30.93
C ILE A 359 -31.69 -20.54 -30.29
N ALA A 360 -32.14 -19.85 -29.23
CA ALA A 360 -31.29 -18.91 -28.50
C ALA A 360 -30.20 -19.62 -27.69
N ILE A 361 -29.05 -18.97 -27.54
CA ILE A 361 -27.90 -19.54 -26.81
C ILE A 361 -28.22 -19.83 -25.34
N ALA A 362 -29.13 -19.07 -24.73
CA ALA A 362 -29.56 -19.27 -23.34
C ALA A 362 -30.41 -20.54 -23.19
N ASP A 363 -31.32 -20.79 -24.14
CA ASP A 363 -32.16 -21.99 -24.19
C ASP A 363 -31.31 -23.24 -24.43
N LEU A 364 -30.36 -23.17 -25.37
CA LEU A 364 -29.38 -24.23 -25.57
C LEU A 364 -28.54 -24.46 -24.30
N ALA A 365 -28.09 -23.41 -23.63
CA ALA A 365 -27.29 -23.54 -22.43
C ALA A 365 -28.05 -24.20 -21.27
N ALA A 366 -29.35 -23.89 -21.13
CA ALA A 366 -30.23 -24.56 -20.19
C ALA A 366 -30.35 -26.07 -20.52
N ALA A 367 -30.58 -26.41 -21.78
CA ALA A 367 -30.66 -27.80 -22.26
C ALA A 367 -29.38 -28.60 -22.02
N LEU A 368 -28.22 -27.97 -22.20
CA LEU A 368 -26.90 -28.57 -21.99
C LEU A 368 -26.45 -28.58 -20.51
N THR A 369 -27.23 -27.97 -19.60
CA THR A 369 -26.84 -27.69 -18.21
C THR A 369 -25.47 -27.01 -18.09
N ARG A 370 -25.16 -26.10 -19.02
CA ARG A 370 -23.92 -25.31 -19.06
C ARG A 370 -24.21 -23.82 -18.88
N LYS A 371 -23.21 -23.04 -18.47
CA LYS A 371 -23.36 -21.58 -18.41
C LYS A 371 -23.48 -20.99 -19.82
N PRO A 372 -24.43 -20.06 -20.09
CA PRO A 372 -24.60 -19.44 -21.41
C PRO A 372 -23.33 -18.85 -22.00
N ALA A 373 -22.52 -18.17 -21.17
CA ALA A 373 -21.23 -17.62 -21.59
C ALA A 373 -20.22 -18.70 -22.06
N SER A 374 -20.25 -19.90 -21.46
CA SER A 374 -19.39 -21.01 -21.85
C SER A 374 -19.82 -21.60 -23.19
N VAL A 375 -21.12 -21.72 -23.42
CA VAL A 375 -21.70 -22.22 -24.67
C VAL A 375 -21.42 -21.22 -25.79
N SER A 376 -21.65 -19.92 -25.55
CA SER A 376 -21.35 -18.84 -26.49
C SER A 376 -19.87 -18.83 -26.90
N LYS A 377 -18.94 -18.89 -25.95
CA LYS A 377 -17.50 -18.91 -26.27
C LYS A 377 -17.09 -20.14 -27.08
N PHE A 378 -17.68 -21.30 -26.78
CA PHE A 378 -17.43 -22.52 -27.55
C PHE A 378 -18.02 -22.43 -28.96
N ALA A 379 -19.26 -21.95 -29.09
CA ALA A 379 -19.96 -21.74 -30.36
C ALA A 379 -19.15 -20.84 -31.31
N THR A 380 -18.73 -19.66 -30.83
CA THR A 380 -17.91 -18.72 -31.61
C THR A 380 -16.59 -19.35 -32.07
N LYS A 381 -15.91 -20.11 -31.20
CA LYS A 381 -14.65 -20.80 -31.57
C LYS A 381 -14.85 -21.85 -32.67
N HIS A 382 -16.06 -22.42 -32.78
CA HIS A 382 -16.40 -23.45 -33.78
C HIS A 382 -17.23 -22.88 -34.94
N GLY A 383 -17.27 -21.56 -35.12
CA GLY A 383 -17.90 -20.91 -36.27
C GLY A 383 -19.42 -20.72 -36.19
N PHE A 384 -20.04 -20.94 -35.03
CA PHE A 384 -21.47 -20.73 -34.84
C PHE A 384 -21.74 -19.37 -34.18
N ASP A 385 -22.19 -18.38 -34.98
CA ASP A 385 -22.56 -17.05 -34.48
C ASP A 385 -24.07 -16.91 -34.24
N PHE A 386 -24.50 -17.12 -32.98
CA PHE A 386 -25.91 -17.13 -32.64
C PHE A 386 -26.58 -15.74 -32.71
N GLY A 387 -25.84 -14.63 -32.62
CA GLY A 387 -26.43 -13.30 -32.54
C GLY A 387 -27.50 -13.14 -31.46
N ARG A 388 -28.46 -12.22 -31.65
CA ARG A 388 -29.66 -12.10 -30.79
C ARG A 388 -30.80 -12.92 -31.39
N ARG A 389 -31.33 -13.86 -30.60
CA ARG A 389 -32.48 -14.71 -30.94
C ARG A 389 -33.50 -14.63 -29.81
N ALA A 390 -34.78 -14.78 -30.14
CA ALA A 390 -35.85 -14.81 -29.15
C ALA A 390 -35.74 -16.05 -28.25
N LEU A 391 -35.95 -15.86 -26.95
CA LEU A 391 -36.05 -16.95 -25.99
C LEU A 391 -37.36 -17.70 -26.21
N ARG A 392 -37.32 -19.02 -26.08
CA ARG A 392 -38.54 -19.84 -26.02
C ARG A 392 -39.15 -19.74 -24.63
N GLY A 393 -40.49 -19.72 -24.54
CA GLY A 393 -41.19 -19.67 -23.25
C GLY A 393 -40.93 -20.90 -22.38
N GLU A 394 -40.73 -22.06 -23.02
CA GLU A 394 -40.27 -23.29 -22.38
C GLU A 394 -38.95 -23.71 -23.03
N ALA A 395 -37.92 -23.95 -22.20
CA ALA A 395 -36.60 -24.28 -22.68
C ALA A 395 -36.60 -25.73 -23.23
N PRO A 396 -36.23 -25.93 -24.51
CA PRO A 396 -36.23 -27.26 -25.11
C PRO A 396 -35.22 -28.18 -24.43
N THR A 397 -35.53 -29.47 -24.37
CA THR A 397 -34.63 -30.47 -23.79
C THR A 397 -33.47 -30.80 -24.75
N LEU A 398 -32.38 -31.38 -24.24
CA LEU A 398 -31.24 -31.79 -25.07
C LEU A 398 -31.68 -32.76 -26.19
N LEU A 399 -32.56 -33.72 -25.86
CA LEU A 399 -33.08 -34.71 -26.79
C LEU A 399 -33.94 -34.05 -27.89
N GLU A 400 -34.77 -33.08 -27.53
CA GLU A 400 -35.56 -32.31 -28.51
C GLU A 400 -34.66 -31.57 -29.50
N ILE A 401 -33.60 -30.91 -29.03
CA ILE A 401 -32.68 -30.18 -29.91
C ILE A 401 -31.93 -31.14 -30.85
N ILE A 402 -31.53 -32.31 -30.36
CA ILE A 402 -30.86 -33.33 -31.19
C ILE A 402 -31.83 -33.89 -32.25
N ALA A 403 -33.10 -34.06 -31.91
CA ALA A 403 -34.13 -34.59 -32.82
C ALA A 403 -34.52 -33.63 -33.95
N LEU A 404 -34.17 -32.34 -33.86
CA LEU A 404 -34.35 -31.37 -34.94
C LEU A 404 -33.43 -31.72 -36.11
N SER A 405 -33.95 -32.49 -37.07
CA SER A 405 -33.21 -32.91 -38.27
C SER A 405 -32.66 -31.68 -39.03
N ALA A 406 -31.45 -31.80 -39.58
CA ALA A 406 -30.88 -30.75 -40.42
C ALA A 406 -31.79 -30.51 -41.63
N PRO A 407 -32.17 -29.26 -41.95
CA PRO A 407 -32.85 -28.99 -43.20
C PRO A 407 -31.95 -29.41 -44.37
N GLN A 408 -32.47 -30.25 -45.27
CA GLN A 408 -31.79 -30.57 -46.53
C GLN A 408 -31.48 -29.26 -47.24
N THR A 409 -30.20 -29.05 -47.58
CA THR A 409 -29.76 -27.92 -48.38
C THR A 409 -30.39 -28.03 -49.77
N THR A 410 -31.51 -27.34 -50.00
CA THR A 410 -31.99 -27.06 -51.35
C THR A 410 -31.06 -26.02 -51.96
N ALA A 411 -30.24 -26.47 -52.91
CA ALA A 411 -29.48 -25.60 -53.79
C ALA A 411 -30.45 -24.87 -54.74
N VAL A 412 -30.45 -23.53 -54.68
CA VAL A 412 -30.72 -22.62 -55.81
C VAL A 412 -29.77 -21.44 -55.66
#